data_AF-A0A415RJ48-F1
#
_entry.id   AF-A0A415RJ48-F1
#
_cell.length_a   1.000
_cell.length_b   1.000
_cell.length_c   1.000
_cell.angle_alpha   90.00
_cell.angle_beta   90.00
_cell.angle_gamma   90.00
#
_symmetry.space_group_name_H-M   'P 1'
#
loop_
_entity.id
_entity.type
_entity.pdbx_description
1 polymer ?
#
loop_
_entity_poly.entity_id
_entity_poly.type
_entity_poly.pdbx_seq_one_letter_code
_entity_poly.pdbx_strand_id
1 'polypeptide(L)' 'MEGIVQLDKTKDLERCKGIVKDILLEEVSDELLTIITNEVMDTCMFIGGDFADDNIKDIARQYVVKGGIERVKKAYGVNE' A
#
# COMPACT_ATOMS: atom_id res chain seq x y z
N MET A 1 22.68 -14.93 15.50
CA MET A 1 21.28 -15.29 15.25
C MET A 1 20.66 -14.03 14.68
N GLU A 2 20.56 -13.93 13.35
CA GLU A 2 19.90 -12.78 12.73
C GLU A 2 18.44 -12.83 13.18
N GLY A 3 18.07 -11.89 14.05
CA GLY A 3 16.71 -11.77 14.54
C GLY A 3 15.82 -11.52 13.34
N ILE A 4 14.74 -12.30 13.22
CA ILE A 4 13.68 -12.03 12.26
C ILE A 4 13.30 -10.54 12.45
N VAL A 5 13.59 -9.71 11.46
CA VAL A 5 13.21 -8.30 11.49
C VAL A 5 11.69 -8.28 11.51
N GLN A 6 11.13 -7.92 12.67
CA GLN A 6 9.69 -7.84 12.83
C GLN A 6 9.24 -6.54 12.18
N LEU A 7 8.64 -6.64 11.00
CA LEU A 7 8.10 -5.49 10.29
C LEU A 7 6.95 -4.88 11.09
N ASP A 8 7.11 -3.62 11.49
CA ASP A 8 6.13 -2.88 12.29
C ASP A 8 5.36 -1.92 11.38
N LYS A 9 4.22 -2.42 10.87
CA LYS A 9 3.35 -1.64 9.97
C LYS A 9 3.00 -0.27 10.53
N THR A 10 2.80 -0.15 11.84
CA THR A 10 2.37 1.09 12.49
C THR A 10 3.40 2.20 12.34
N LYS A 11 4.69 1.86 12.41
CA LYS A 11 5.79 2.84 12.28
C LYS A 11 6.00 3.28 10.84
N ASP A 12 5.80 2.37 9.90
CA ASP A 12 6.05 2.61 8.48
C ASP A 12 4.82 3.11 7.72
N LEU A 13 3.62 3.05 8.32
CA LEU A 13 2.36 3.35 7.65
C LEU A 13 2.36 4.76 7.03
N GLU A 14 2.67 5.81 7.79
CA GLU A 14 2.61 7.19 7.28
C GLU A 14 3.63 7.44 6.16
N ARG A 15 4.83 6.85 6.26
CA ARG A 15 5.83 6.93 5.19
C ARG A 15 5.35 6.20 3.93
N CYS A 16 4.89 4.95 4.08
CA CYS A 16 4.36 4.15 2.97
C CYS A 16 3.15 4.83 2.34
N LYS A 17 2.31 5.48 3.14
CA LYS A 17 1.13 6.23 2.71
C LYS A 17 1.51 7.40 1.80
N GLY A 18 2.55 8.14 2.14
CA GLY A 18 3.11 9.19 1.28
C GLY A 18 3.57 8.66 -0.07
N ILE A 19 4.31 7.55 -0.06
CA ILE A 19 4.80 6.90 -1.27
C ILE A 19 3.65 6.39 -2.14
N VAL A 20 2.68 5.70 -1.55
CA VAL A 20 1.51 5.18 -2.25
C VAL A 20 0.73 6.33 -2.86
N LYS A 21 0.51 7.42 -2.11
CA LYS A 21 -0.19 8.62 -2.59
C LYS A 21 0.45 9.21 -3.85
N ASP A 22 1.77 9.28 -3.91
CA ASP A 22 2.50 9.79 -5.09
C ASP A 22 2.38 8.87 -6.33
N ILE A 23 2.04 7.59 -6.12
CA ILE A 23 1.84 6.60 -7.18
C ILE A 23 0.39 6.52 -7.64
N LEU A 24 -0.58 6.81 -6.76
CA LEU A 24 -1.98 6.89 -7.15
C LEU A 24 -2.14 8.01 -8.18
N LEU A 25 -2.69 7.67 -9.34
CA LEU A 25 -2.94 8.63 -10.42
C LEU A 25 -4.23 9.45 -10.18
N GLU A 26 -4.91 9.19 -9.07
CA GLU A 26 -6.18 9.79 -8.69
C GLU A 26 -6.18 10.15 -7.20
N GLU A 27 -6.89 11.23 -6.85
CA GLU A 27 -7.13 11.58 -5.46
C GLU A 27 -8.12 10.59 -4.83
N VAL A 28 -7.80 10.14 -3.62
CA VAL A 28 -8.66 9.26 -2.82
C VAL A 28 -8.76 9.83 -1.41
N SER A 29 -9.82 9.47 -0.69
CA SER A 29 -9.96 9.85 0.72
C SER A 29 -8.80 9.29 1.56
N ASP A 30 -8.51 9.95 2.69
CA ASP A 30 -7.47 9.49 3.61
C ASP A 30 -7.72 8.05 4.13
N GLU A 31 -8.99 7.71 4.32
CA GLU A 31 -9.44 6.37 4.70
C GLU A 31 -9.12 5.34 3.61
N LEU A 32 -9.48 5.62 2.35
CA LEU A 32 -9.15 4.75 1.21
C LEU A 32 -7.64 4.64 1.00
N LEU A 33 -6.92 5.74 1.14
CA LEU A 33 -5.46 5.76 1.03
C LEU A 33 -4.83 4.85 2.10
N THR A 34 -5.36 4.88 3.32
CA THR A 34 -4.90 4.01 4.42
C THR A 34 -5.19 2.54 4.12
N ILE A 35 -6.36 2.22 3.57
CA ILE A 35 -6.73 0.85 3.15
C ILE A 35 -5.78 0.35 2.05
N ILE A 36 -5.61 1.13 0.98
CA ILE A 36 -4.74 0.79 -0.15
C ILE A 36 -3.30 0.60 0.33
N THR A 37 -2.81 1.49 1.20
CA THR A 37 -1.45 1.40 1.76
C THR A 37 -1.28 0.12 2.56
N ASN A 38 -2.28 -0.27 3.36
CA ASN A 38 -2.24 -1.53 4.09
C ASN A 38 -2.20 -2.74 3.14
N GLU A 39 -3.00 -2.77 2.07
CA GLU A 39 -2.98 -3.85 1.08
C GLU A 39 -1.62 -3.96 0.36
N VAL A 40 -1.00 -2.83 0.04
CA VAL A 40 0.36 -2.76 -0.54
C VAL A 40 1.39 -3.33 0.45
N MET A 41 1.36 -2.88 1.71
CA MET A 41 2.26 -3.37 2.75
C MET A 41 2.05 -4.87 3.05
N ASP A 42 0.81 -5.34 3.08
CA ASP A 42 0.49 -6.77 3.21
C ASP A 42 1.09 -7.60 2.08
N THR A 43 0.99 -7.09 0.85
CA THR A 43 1.57 -7.75 -0.32
C THR A 43 3.10 -7.80 -0.22
N CYS A 44 3.76 -6.72 0.20
CA CYS A 44 5.20 -6.72 0.47
C CYS A 44 5.60 -7.79 1.49
N MET A 45 4.88 -7.89 2.62
CA MET A 45 5.14 -8.91 3.64
C MET A 45 4.91 -10.33 3.10
N PHE A 46 3.83 -10.55 2.36
CA PHE A 46 3.43 -11.86 1.85
C PHE A 46 4.45 -12.45 0.88
N ILE A 47 5.08 -11.62 0.05
CA ILE A 47 6.12 -12.06 -0.91
C ILE A 47 7.53 -12.12 -0.30
N GLY A 48 7.67 -11.85 1.01
CA GLY A 48 8.96 -11.83 1.70
C GLY A 48 9.79 -10.56 1.45
N GLY A 49 9.16 -9.47 1.02
CA GLY A 49 9.77 -8.16 0.89
C GLY A 49 9.80 -7.39 2.22
N ASP A 50 10.31 -6.16 2.15
CA ASP A 50 10.32 -5.19 3.25
C ASP A 50 9.48 -3.95 2.91
N PHE A 51 9.54 -2.93 3.77
CA PHE A 51 8.88 -1.64 3.52
C PHE A 51 9.85 -0.59 2.96
N ALA A 52 10.97 -0.99 2.33
CA ALA A 52 11.83 -0.05 1.64
C ALA A 52 11.06 0.69 0.54
N ASP A 53 11.41 1.96 0.31
CA ASP A 53 10.66 2.84 -0.59
C ASP A 53 10.49 2.24 -2.00
N ASP A 54 11.53 1.60 -2.53
CA ASP A 54 11.50 1.01 -3.87
C ASP A 54 10.53 -0.18 -3.94
N ASN A 55 10.50 -1.03 -2.90
CA ASN A 55 9.56 -2.14 -2.81
C ASN A 55 8.11 -1.64 -2.71
N ILE A 56 7.85 -0.64 -1.87
CA ILE A 56 6.52 -0.02 -1.76
C ILE A 56 6.10 0.60 -3.10
N LYS A 57 7.00 1.32 -3.80
CA LYS A 57 6.72 1.90 -5.12
C LYS A 57 6.37 0.82 -6.15
N ASP A 58 7.14 -0.26 -6.20
CA ASP A 58 6.92 -1.30 -7.20
C ASP A 58 5.62 -2.07 -6.96
N ILE A 59 5.30 -2.38 -5.70
CA ILE A 59 4.02 -3.03 -5.37
C ILE A 59 2.85 -2.06 -5.56
N ALA A 60 2.98 -0.79 -5.19
CA ALA A 60 1.94 0.22 -5.45
C ALA A 60 1.67 0.40 -6.95
N ARG A 61 2.70 0.42 -7.81
CA ARG A 61 2.51 0.48 -9.27
C ARG A 61 1.76 -0.74 -9.79
N GLN A 62 2.15 -1.94 -9.35
CA GLN A 62 1.45 -3.18 -9.71
C GLN A 62 0.00 -3.17 -9.22
N TYR A 63 -0.24 -2.63 -8.03
CA TYR A 63 -1.57 -2.47 -7.46
C TYR A 63 -2.48 -1.64 -8.36
N VAL A 64 -2.00 -0.46 -8.79
CA VAL A 64 -2.72 0.43 -9.71
C VAL A 64 -2.96 -0.24 -11.06
N VAL A 65 -1.94 -0.84 -11.67
CA VAL A 65 -2.03 -1.51 -12.98
C VAL A 65 -3.05 -2.66 -12.98
N LYS A 66 -3.21 -3.35 -11.84
CA LYS A 66 -4.18 -4.43 -11.67
C LYS A 66 -5.60 -3.95 -11.33
N GLY A 67 -5.87 -2.64 -11.40
CA GLY A 67 -7.16 -2.06 -11.05
C GLY A 67 -7.47 -2.11 -9.56
N GLY A 68 -6.45 -2.14 -8.70
CA GLY A 68 -6.62 -2.25 -7.25
C GLY A 68 -7.49 -1.14 -6.66
N ILE A 69 -7.34 0.10 -7.16
CA ILE A 69 -8.12 1.26 -6.69
C ILE A 69 -9.61 1.05 -6.96
N GLU A 70 -10.00 0.69 -8.19
CA GLU A 70 -11.40 0.42 -8.55
C GLU A 70 -12.01 -0.69 -7.68
N ARG A 71 -11.23 -1.76 -7.40
CA ARG A 71 -11.69 -2.84 -6.53
C ARG A 71 -11.99 -2.35 -5.11
N VAL A 72 -11.09 -1.55 -4.54
CA VAL A 72 -11.27 -1.00 -3.19
C VAL A 72 -12.44 -0.03 -3.17
N LYS A 73 -12.53 0.90 -4.12
CA LYS A 73 -13.68 1.81 -4.25
C LYS A 73 -15.00 1.05 -4.26
N LYS A 74 -15.10 0.00 -5.07
CA LYS A 74 -16.27 -0.89 -5.13
C LYS A 74 -16.54 -1.64 -3.82
N ALA A 75 -15.50 -2.16 -3.16
CA ALA A 75 -15.64 -2.90 -1.92
C ALA A 75 -16.11 -2.02 -0.75
N TYR A 76 -15.68 -0.76 -0.73
CA TYR A 76 -16.01 0.21 0.32
C TYR A 76 -17.19 1.12 -0.06
N GLY A 77 -17.87 0.85 -1.17
CA GLY A 77 -19.08 1.57 -1.59
C GLY A 77 -18.82 3.01 -2.05
N VAL A 78 -17.58 3.35 -2.39
CA VAL A 78 -17.21 4.65 -2.96
C VAL A 78 -17.45 4.56 -4.46
N ASN A 79 -18.61 5.02 -4.90
CA ASN A 79 -18.92 5.24 -6.30
C ASN A 79 -18.67 6.73 -6.59
N GLU A 80 -17.52 7.07 -7.17
CA GLU A 80 -17.27 8.39 -7.75
C GLU A 80 -17.74 8.45 -9.21
#